data_AF-A0A1G5JEA2-F1
#
_entry.id   AF-A0A1G5JEA2-F1
#
_cell.length_a   1.000
_cell.length_b   1.000
_cell.length_c   1.000
_cell.angle_alpha   90.00
_cell.angle_beta   90.00
_cell.angle_gamma   90.00
#
_symmetry.space_group_name_H-M   'P 1'
#
loop_
_entity.id
_entity.type
_entity.pdbx_description
1 polymer ?
#
loop_
_entity_poly.entity_id
_entity_poly.type
_entity_poly.pdbx_seq_one_letter_code
_entity_poly.pdbx_strand_id
1 'polypeptide(L)'
;MIRLKHLVTLCLLLCVALPVFAAPAPRYDLFEEASGLLEQGSPLEAAALFRRILESSTDREDRARALLFLSVLYSHNLNLPDTAVACLEQIETTYPDTSVIIDARFALGAVTYRNGQFAKAVTHFDRFIELYPDHMRSSSARAWLREAEALSGEDKQIDVQDKAMAQLPDKVRVLIRHRADKVTLGKAGEPMAVLRDGSPLFEGVGPVTVTPGEEGLVVNGVVAGNLTLTIGPGAKRPRVDGHAYRGVVTLWPDEDGISVVNTLPVEEYLYGVLPKEMSHLWPEEALKAQAIASRSYTYHTLLNRKDHPRFDLEASTAFQVYGGADAETPETTAPVDTTNGRYLAYQGLPIIACFHANSGGMTESADAVWGAALPYLQGVKDSFSSLAPDACWTGEIDADSMVKRLWEKGYRPGGIISLETSEPSPSGRNGRVVISTSRGRLELTGNEFRLAMGPEVIKSARFSVTRKKRHFIFEGCGYGHGVGMSQWGARKMAASGFTYDTILHHYYKNVSLVTIDKEGVR
;
A
#
# COMPACT_ATOMS: atom_id res chain seq x y z
N MET A 1 -26.54 -8.78 7.71
CA MET A 1 -25.45 -9.57 7.08
C MET A 1 -24.13 -8.80 6.88
N ILE A 2 -24.03 -7.50 7.24
CA ILE A 2 -22.77 -6.73 7.16
C ILE A 2 -21.95 -6.77 8.47
N ARG A 3 -22.55 -7.17 9.60
CA ARG A 3 -21.88 -7.23 10.92
C ARG A 3 -20.96 -8.44 11.17
N LEU A 4 -20.93 -9.44 10.28
CA LEU A 4 -20.12 -10.67 10.48
C LEU A 4 -18.70 -10.56 9.91
N LYS A 5 -18.45 -9.66 8.94
CA LYS A 5 -17.10 -9.42 8.39
C LYS A 5 -16.18 -8.76 9.42
N HIS A 6 -16.70 -7.82 10.21
CA HIS A 6 -15.92 -7.15 11.25
C HIS A 6 -15.55 -8.07 12.41
N LEU A 7 -16.35 -9.10 12.74
CA LEU A 7 -16.03 -9.93 13.90
C LEU A 7 -14.81 -10.83 13.68
N VAL A 8 -14.47 -11.22 12.45
CA VAL A 8 -13.35 -12.16 12.20
C VAL A 8 -12.01 -11.43 12.06
N THR A 9 -11.96 -10.29 11.37
CA THR A 9 -10.75 -9.46 11.30
C THR A 9 -10.45 -8.85 12.67
N LEU A 10 -11.49 -8.42 13.39
CA LEU A 10 -11.36 -7.88 14.74
C LEU A 10 -11.15 -8.97 15.81
N CYS A 11 -11.68 -10.19 15.69
CA CYS A 11 -11.34 -11.28 16.65
C CYS A 11 -9.94 -11.85 16.44
N LEU A 12 -9.36 -11.79 15.24
CA LEU A 12 -7.95 -12.16 15.03
C LEU A 12 -7.00 -11.06 15.52
N LEU A 13 -7.41 -9.77 15.49
CA LEU A 13 -6.63 -8.64 16.00
C LEU A 13 -6.84 -8.34 17.51
N LEU A 14 -8.02 -8.62 18.10
CA LEU A 14 -8.34 -8.27 19.50
C LEU A 14 -8.18 -9.40 20.54
N CYS A 15 -7.68 -10.59 20.18
CA CYS A 15 -7.57 -11.71 21.12
C CYS A 15 -6.14 -12.11 21.56
N VAL A 16 -5.13 -11.24 21.44
CA VAL A 16 -3.75 -11.54 21.90
C VAL A 16 -3.33 -10.74 23.16
N ALA A 17 -4.21 -9.94 23.75
CA ALA A 17 -3.88 -9.22 24.98
C ALA A 17 -4.16 -10.05 26.25
N LEU A 18 -3.16 -10.77 26.78
CA LEU A 18 -3.02 -11.00 28.23
C LEU A 18 -1.53 -11.03 28.66
N PRO A 19 -1.20 -10.54 29.87
CA PRO A 19 0.16 -10.15 30.26
C PRO A 19 0.96 -11.31 30.84
N VAL A 20 2.31 -11.19 30.91
CA VAL A 20 3.11 -11.30 32.16
C VAL A 20 4.63 -11.51 31.94
N PHE A 21 5.39 -10.80 32.79
CA PHE A 21 6.82 -10.84 33.19
C PHE A 21 7.92 -10.21 32.34
N ALA A 22 8.75 -9.44 33.06
CA ALA A 22 9.71 -8.46 32.58
C ALA A 22 11.15 -9.00 32.51
N ALA A 23 11.86 -8.65 31.42
CA ALA A 23 13.28 -8.21 31.30
C ALA A 23 13.80 -8.36 29.84
N PRO A 24 14.87 -7.66 29.38
CA PRO A 24 15.24 -6.25 29.50
C PRO A 24 15.39 -5.53 28.12
N ALA A 25 15.30 -4.19 28.11
CA ALA A 25 15.52 -3.21 27.01
C ALA A 25 14.56 -3.29 25.78
N PRO A 26 14.17 -2.15 25.16
CA PRO A 26 13.06 -2.13 24.21
C PRO A 26 13.48 -2.80 22.90
N ARG A 27 13.21 -4.11 22.77
CA ARG A 27 12.90 -4.67 21.47
C ARG A 27 11.57 -4.05 21.07
N TYR A 28 11.59 -3.16 20.09
CA TYR A 28 10.36 -2.78 19.38
C TYR A 28 9.65 -4.08 19.01
N ASP A 29 8.40 -4.24 19.45
CA ASP A 29 7.63 -5.42 19.09
C ASP A 29 7.36 -5.35 17.59
N LEU A 30 8.09 -6.15 16.81
CA LEU A 30 7.96 -6.19 15.36
C LEU A 30 6.53 -6.54 14.92
N PHE A 31 5.74 -7.21 15.77
CA PHE A 31 4.32 -7.46 15.51
C PHE A 31 3.50 -6.17 15.59
N GLU A 32 3.73 -5.33 16.61
CA GLU A 32 3.06 -4.04 16.76
C GLU A 32 3.43 -3.09 15.61
N GLU A 33 4.71 -3.06 15.22
CA GLU A 33 5.16 -2.24 14.09
C GLU A 33 4.53 -2.72 12.76
N ALA A 34 4.50 -4.03 12.53
CA ALA A 34 3.84 -4.60 11.34
C ALA A 34 2.34 -4.31 11.32
N SER A 35 1.69 -4.35 12.49
CA SER A 35 0.27 -4.03 12.63
C SER A 35 0.01 -2.55 12.32
N GLY A 36 0.84 -1.65 12.84
CA GLY A 36 0.78 -0.21 12.52
C GLY A 36 0.97 0.07 11.02
N LEU A 37 1.84 -0.66 10.34
CA LEU A 37 2.01 -0.56 8.88
C LEU A 37 0.76 -1.03 8.12
N LEU A 38 0.08 -2.08 8.59
CA LEU A 38 -1.19 -2.52 7.99
C LEU A 38 -2.29 -1.47 8.15
N GLU A 39 -2.39 -0.84 9.32
CA GLU A 39 -3.34 0.26 9.57
C GLU A 39 -3.06 1.47 8.66
N GLN A 40 -1.79 1.75 8.40
CA GLN A 40 -1.34 2.79 7.47
C GLN A 40 -1.52 2.42 5.99
N GLY A 41 -1.89 1.16 5.67
CA GLY A 41 -2.06 0.73 4.28
C GLY A 41 -0.77 0.33 3.57
N SER A 42 0.25 -0.09 4.31
CA SER A 42 1.56 -0.53 3.82
C SER A 42 1.75 -2.05 3.99
N PRO A 43 0.96 -2.90 3.31
CA PRO A 43 0.99 -4.35 3.50
C PRO A 43 2.29 -5.01 3.03
N LEU A 44 3.02 -4.41 2.08
CA LEU A 44 4.30 -4.95 1.64
C LEU A 44 5.37 -4.75 2.72
N GLU A 45 5.45 -3.57 3.31
CA GLU A 45 6.33 -3.27 4.44
C GLU A 45 6.00 -4.13 5.66
N ALA A 46 4.71 -4.33 5.97
CA ALA A 46 4.29 -5.23 7.04
C ALA A 46 4.72 -6.69 6.79
N ALA A 47 4.62 -7.17 5.54
CA ALA A 47 5.10 -8.51 5.17
C ALA A 47 6.62 -8.65 5.41
N ALA A 48 7.39 -7.60 5.18
CA ALA A 48 8.83 -7.58 5.42
C ALA A 48 9.15 -7.77 6.91
N LEU A 49 8.38 -7.13 7.80
CA LEU A 49 8.55 -7.29 9.24
C LEU A 49 8.15 -8.68 9.72
N PHE A 50 7.04 -9.25 9.25
CA PHE A 50 6.69 -10.63 9.62
C PHE A 50 7.72 -11.65 9.11
N ARG A 51 8.25 -11.46 7.90
CA ARG A 51 9.37 -12.27 7.38
C ARG A 51 10.62 -12.13 8.23
N ARG A 52 10.96 -10.92 8.69
CA ARG A 52 12.08 -10.69 9.60
C ARG A 52 11.91 -11.45 10.92
N ILE A 53 10.69 -11.55 11.45
CA ILE A 53 10.39 -12.37 12.64
C ILE A 53 10.65 -13.86 12.33
N LEU A 54 10.18 -14.36 11.17
CA LEU A 54 10.43 -15.74 10.74
C LEU A 54 11.92 -16.07 10.57
N GLU A 55 12.75 -15.10 10.20
CA GLU A 55 14.17 -15.32 9.99
C GLU A 55 14.98 -15.18 11.28
N SER A 56 14.60 -14.24 12.15
CA SER A 56 15.40 -13.86 13.32
C SER A 56 14.94 -14.49 14.64
N SER A 57 13.67 -14.85 14.78
CA SER A 57 13.18 -15.49 16.01
C SER A 57 13.51 -16.99 16.02
N THR A 58 14.06 -17.44 17.15
CA THR A 58 14.25 -18.85 17.48
C THR A 58 13.03 -19.45 18.20
N ASP A 59 12.09 -18.61 18.64
CA ASP A 59 10.87 -19.04 19.31
C ASP A 59 9.88 -19.61 18.28
N ARG A 60 9.39 -20.83 18.53
CA ARG A 60 8.43 -21.50 17.64
C ARG A 60 7.07 -20.80 17.63
N GLU A 61 6.66 -20.22 18.77
CA GLU A 61 5.39 -19.52 18.92
C GLU A 61 5.39 -18.22 18.10
N ASP A 62 6.47 -17.44 18.16
CA ASP A 62 6.65 -16.23 17.35
C ASP A 62 6.61 -16.56 15.86
N ARG A 63 7.30 -17.63 15.43
CA ARG A 63 7.35 -18.02 14.02
C ARG A 63 5.97 -18.48 13.53
N ALA A 64 5.26 -19.27 14.32
CA ALA A 64 3.90 -19.70 13.98
C ALA A 64 2.93 -18.50 13.92
N ARG A 65 3.04 -17.57 14.88
CA ARG A 65 2.27 -16.33 14.89
C ARG A 65 2.55 -15.47 13.67
N ALA A 66 3.81 -15.28 13.29
CA ALA A 66 4.18 -14.53 12.09
C ALA A 66 3.63 -15.16 10.80
N LEU A 67 3.59 -16.49 10.68
CA LEU A 67 2.91 -17.17 9.57
C LEU A 67 1.40 -16.92 9.58
N LEU A 68 0.77 -16.92 10.76
CA LEU A 68 -0.66 -16.65 10.87
C LEU A 68 -0.98 -15.23 10.41
N PHE A 69 -0.20 -14.23 10.84
CA PHE A 69 -0.35 -12.85 10.37
C PHE A 69 -0.07 -12.70 8.87
N LEU A 70 0.95 -13.36 8.33
CA LEU A 70 1.20 -13.39 6.89
C LEU A 70 0.01 -13.99 6.12
N SER A 71 -0.63 -15.04 6.66
CA SER A 71 -1.82 -15.61 6.00
C SER A 71 -2.98 -14.62 5.95
N VAL A 72 -3.19 -13.85 7.02
CA VAL A 72 -4.23 -12.80 7.06
C VAL A 72 -3.90 -11.73 6.04
N LEU A 73 -2.65 -11.27 6.01
CA LEU A 73 -2.14 -10.26 5.09
C LEU A 73 -2.30 -10.70 3.62
N TYR A 74 -1.86 -11.90 3.27
CA TYR A 74 -2.01 -12.43 1.91
C TYR A 74 -3.48 -12.55 1.50
N SER A 75 -4.35 -13.02 2.40
CA SER A 75 -5.77 -13.22 2.09
C SER A 75 -6.57 -11.91 2.03
N HIS A 76 -6.29 -10.91 2.87
CA HIS A 76 -7.14 -9.72 3.03
C HIS A 76 -6.54 -8.45 2.42
N ASN A 77 -5.22 -8.34 2.37
CA ASN A 77 -4.55 -7.14 1.91
C ASN A 77 -3.94 -7.28 0.51
N LEU A 78 -3.58 -8.50 0.10
CA LEU A 78 -2.89 -8.76 -1.18
C LEU A 78 -3.70 -9.61 -2.17
N ASN A 79 -4.91 -10.04 -1.82
CA ASN A 79 -5.77 -10.88 -2.68
C ASN A 79 -5.09 -12.18 -3.17
N LEU A 80 -4.31 -12.83 -2.31
CA LEU A 80 -3.59 -14.08 -2.59
C LEU A 80 -4.01 -15.21 -1.61
N PRO A 81 -5.23 -15.74 -1.75
CA PRO A 81 -5.76 -16.77 -0.85
C PRO A 81 -4.96 -18.08 -0.90
N ASP A 82 -4.43 -18.48 -2.06
CA ASP A 82 -3.62 -19.70 -2.16
C ASP A 82 -2.29 -19.56 -1.40
N THR A 83 -1.64 -18.39 -1.45
CA THR A 83 -0.45 -18.09 -0.64
C THR A 83 -0.78 -18.05 0.86
N ALA A 84 -1.95 -17.53 1.23
CA ALA A 84 -2.42 -17.55 2.61
C ALA A 84 -2.62 -18.99 3.12
N VAL A 85 -3.23 -19.86 2.31
CA VAL A 85 -3.39 -21.30 2.62
C VAL A 85 -2.02 -21.95 2.84
N ALA A 86 -1.04 -21.69 1.98
CA ALA A 86 0.32 -22.25 2.15
C ALA A 86 0.98 -21.83 3.49
N CYS A 87 0.79 -20.59 3.94
CA CYS A 87 1.25 -20.17 5.27
C CYS A 87 0.56 -20.95 6.40
N LEU A 88 -0.74 -21.21 6.28
CA LEU A 88 -1.51 -21.93 7.29
C LEU A 88 -1.16 -23.42 7.33
N GLU A 89 -0.99 -24.07 6.18
CA GLU A 89 -0.52 -25.46 6.08
C GLU A 89 0.91 -25.61 6.65
N GLN A 90 1.75 -24.59 6.48
CA GLN A 90 3.07 -24.55 7.11
C GLN A 90 2.98 -24.53 8.64
N ILE A 91 2.00 -23.83 9.22
CA ILE A 91 1.75 -23.87 10.67
C ILE A 91 1.37 -25.28 11.11
N GLU A 92 0.44 -25.93 10.40
CA GLU A 92 0.01 -27.29 10.74
C GLU A 92 1.13 -28.32 10.71
N THR A 93 2.04 -28.19 9.73
CA THR A 93 3.11 -29.15 9.51
C THR A 93 4.33 -28.89 10.38
N THR A 94 4.69 -27.62 10.60
CA THR A 94 5.96 -27.24 11.26
C THR A 94 5.76 -26.86 12.73
N TYR A 95 4.58 -26.35 13.09
CA TYR A 95 4.27 -25.79 14.40
C TYR A 95 2.96 -26.34 15.01
N PRO A 96 2.71 -27.68 14.98
CA PRO A 96 1.43 -28.27 15.39
C PRO A 96 1.10 -28.09 16.88
N ASP A 97 2.12 -27.83 17.71
CA ASP A 97 2.00 -27.75 19.17
C ASP A 97 1.88 -26.29 19.69
N THR A 98 1.84 -25.31 18.78
CA THR A 98 1.77 -23.88 19.14
C THR A 98 0.35 -23.45 19.47
N SER A 99 0.20 -22.36 20.24
CA SER A 99 -1.13 -21.88 20.65
C SER A 99 -1.99 -21.43 19.46
N VAL A 100 -1.35 -21.02 18.36
CA VAL A 100 -2.02 -20.56 17.13
C VAL A 100 -2.57 -21.67 16.24
N ILE A 101 -2.33 -22.96 16.53
CA ILE A 101 -2.74 -24.06 15.65
C ILE A 101 -4.25 -24.15 15.45
N ILE A 102 -5.04 -23.89 16.50
CA ILE A 102 -6.51 -23.90 16.45
C ILE A 102 -6.98 -22.78 15.51
N ASP A 103 -6.36 -21.61 15.61
CA ASP A 103 -6.68 -20.47 14.76
C ASP A 103 -6.30 -20.73 13.30
N ALA A 104 -5.15 -21.35 13.05
CA ALA A 104 -4.71 -21.69 11.71
C ALA A 104 -5.65 -22.69 11.03
N ARG A 105 -6.08 -23.73 11.74
CA ARG A 105 -7.04 -24.73 11.25
C ARG A 105 -8.40 -24.14 10.91
N PHE A 106 -8.91 -23.25 11.78
CA PHE A 106 -10.13 -22.53 11.49
C PHE A 106 -9.96 -21.60 10.27
N ALA A 107 -8.82 -20.92 10.18
CA ALA A 107 -8.51 -20.00 9.10
C ALA A 107 -8.40 -20.71 7.74
N LEU A 108 -7.92 -21.96 7.68
CA LEU A 108 -7.90 -22.76 6.44
C LEU A 108 -9.30 -22.90 5.83
N GLY A 109 -10.27 -23.31 6.65
CA GLY A 109 -11.67 -23.38 6.23
C GLY A 109 -12.20 -22.00 5.84
N ALA A 110 -11.86 -20.96 6.59
CA ALA A 110 -12.35 -19.61 6.33
C ALA A 110 -11.82 -18.99 5.03
N VAL A 111 -10.54 -19.14 4.74
CA VAL A 111 -9.89 -18.60 3.53
C VAL A 111 -10.39 -19.34 2.30
N THR A 112 -10.43 -20.67 2.35
CA THR A 112 -10.94 -21.49 1.23
C THR A 112 -12.42 -21.22 0.97
N TYR A 113 -13.23 -21.08 2.02
CA TYR A 113 -14.65 -20.69 1.90
C TYR A 113 -14.82 -19.35 1.19
N ARG A 114 -14.10 -18.33 1.67
CA ARG A 114 -14.18 -16.98 1.10
C ARG A 114 -13.69 -16.92 -0.34
N ASN A 115 -12.74 -17.78 -0.72
CA ASN A 115 -12.25 -17.88 -2.09
C ASN A 115 -13.13 -18.76 -3.00
N GLY A 116 -14.33 -19.14 -2.55
CA GLY A 116 -15.25 -19.97 -3.34
C GLY A 116 -14.82 -21.42 -3.49
N GLN A 117 -13.77 -21.86 -2.79
CA GLN A 117 -13.29 -23.24 -2.79
C GLN A 117 -14.10 -24.08 -1.79
N PHE A 118 -15.42 -24.16 -1.97
CA PHE A 118 -16.34 -24.71 -0.97
C PHE A 118 -16.06 -26.17 -0.61
N ALA A 119 -15.69 -27.02 -1.56
CA ALA A 119 -15.33 -28.41 -1.28
C ALA A 119 -14.11 -28.53 -0.34
N LYS A 120 -13.10 -27.66 -0.52
CA LYS A 120 -11.95 -27.58 0.40
C LYS A 120 -12.39 -27.03 1.76
N ALA A 121 -13.25 -26.01 1.76
CA ALA A 121 -13.79 -25.43 2.99
C ALA A 121 -14.55 -26.46 3.84
N VAL A 122 -15.39 -27.29 3.22
CA VAL A 122 -16.07 -28.43 3.86
C VAL A 122 -15.05 -29.32 4.55
N THR A 123 -14.04 -29.77 3.80
CA THR A 123 -12.97 -30.64 4.31
C THR A 123 -12.27 -30.04 5.54
N HIS A 124 -11.92 -28.76 5.48
CA HIS A 124 -11.24 -28.08 6.60
C HIS A 124 -12.17 -27.86 7.81
N PHE A 125 -13.43 -27.49 7.60
CA PHE A 125 -14.37 -27.28 8.71
C PHE A 125 -14.78 -28.58 9.39
N ASP A 126 -15.00 -29.65 8.63
CA ASP A 126 -15.23 -30.99 9.19
C ASP A 126 -14.09 -31.40 10.09
N ARG A 127 -12.85 -31.29 9.59
CA ARG A 127 -11.65 -31.62 10.36
C ARG A 127 -11.51 -30.76 11.61
N PHE A 128 -11.83 -29.46 11.52
CA PHE A 128 -11.82 -28.56 12.67
C PHE A 128 -12.83 -28.99 13.75
N ILE A 129 -14.06 -29.32 13.35
CA ILE A 129 -15.12 -29.72 14.28
C ILE A 129 -14.81 -31.08 14.93
N GLU A 130 -14.22 -32.01 14.18
CA GLU A 130 -13.77 -33.31 14.68
C GLU A 130 -12.69 -33.15 15.76
N LEU A 131 -11.69 -32.28 15.51
CA LEU A 131 -10.58 -32.05 16.43
C LEU A 131 -10.97 -31.20 17.65
N TYR A 132 -11.93 -30.29 17.49
CA TYR A 132 -12.26 -29.27 18.48
C TYR A 132 -13.77 -29.13 18.72
N PRO A 133 -14.52 -30.18 19.07
CA PRO A 133 -15.99 -30.13 19.11
C PRO A 133 -16.57 -29.08 20.07
N ASP A 134 -15.87 -28.78 21.17
CA ASP A 134 -16.32 -27.86 22.23
C ASP A 134 -15.65 -26.48 22.19
N HIS A 135 -14.80 -26.20 21.19
CA HIS A 135 -14.13 -24.91 21.07
C HIS A 135 -15.11 -23.79 20.69
N MET A 136 -14.82 -22.55 21.14
CA MET A 136 -15.71 -21.40 20.91
C MET A 136 -16.00 -21.11 19.43
N ARG A 137 -15.08 -21.48 18.53
CA ARG A 137 -15.24 -21.31 17.07
C ARG A 137 -16.03 -22.44 16.40
N SER A 138 -16.33 -23.53 17.09
CA SER A 138 -16.95 -24.73 16.49
C SER A 138 -18.40 -24.49 16.11
N SER A 139 -19.11 -23.61 16.81
CA SER A 139 -20.42 -23.12 16.40
C SER A 139 -20.36 -22.39 15.06
N SER A 140 -19.37 -21.51 14.87
CA SER A 140 -19.14 -20.81 13.60
C SER A 140 -18.71 -21.77 12.50
N ALA A 141 -17.81 -22.72 12.79
CA ALA A 141 -17.37 -23.73 11.85
C ALA A 141 -18.55 -24.58 11.35
N ARG A 142 -19.45 -25.04 12.23
CA ARG A 142 -20.66 -25.78 11.84
C ARG A 142 -21.60 -24.95 10.97
N ALA A 143 -21.69 -23.64 11.23
CA ALA A 143 -22.53 -22.75 10.42
C ALA A 143 -21.95 -22.61 9.00
N TRP A 144 -20.65 -22.37 8.88
CA TRP A 144 -19.98 -22.20 7.58
C TRP A 144 -19.86 -23.53 6.83
N LEU A 145 -19.71 -24.66 7.54
CA LEU A 145 -19.75 -26.00 6.97
C LEU A 145 -21.08 -26.23 6.24
N ARG A 146 -22.23 -26.03 6.92
CA ARG A 146 -23.55 -26.21 6.29
C ARG A 146 -23.74 -25.34 5.05
N GLU A 147 -23.23 -24.11 5.09
CA GLU A 147 -23.29 -23.19 3.94
C GLU A 147 -22.38 -23.69 2.82
N ALA A 148 -21.16 -24.12 3.14
CA ALA A 148 -20.20 -24.67 2.18
C ALA A 148 -20.71 -25.96 1.54
N GLU A 149 -21.33 -26.88 2.30
CA GLU A 149 -21.95 -28.10 1.78
C GLU A 149 -23.05 -27.78 0.77
N ALA A 150 -23.94 -26.83 1.11
CA ALA A 150 -25.00 -26.37 0.21
C ALA A 150 -24.47 -25.72 -1.08
N LEU A 151 -23.28 -25.12 -1.04
CA LEU A 151 -22.62 -24.47 -2.17
C LEU A 151 -21.67 -25.40 -2.95
N SER A 152 -21.27 -26.53 -2.37
CA SER A 152 -20.30 -27.46 -2.95
C SER A 152 -20.86 -28.34 -4.09
N GLY A 153 -22.19 -28.41 -4.21
CA GLY A 153 -22.91 -29.40 -5.03
C GLY A 153 -23.25 -29.02 -6.48
N GLU A 154 -22.86 -27.84 -6.98
CA GLU A 154 -23.14 -27.42 -8.36
C GLU A 154 -21.94 -26.66 -8.94
N ASP A 155 -21.87 -26.50 -10.27
CA ASP A 155 -20.93 -25.70 -11.09
C ASP A 155 -20.85 -24.19 -10.70
N LYS A 156 -21.19 -23.85 -9.46
CA LYS A 156 -21.15 -22.53 -8.86
C LYS A 156 -19.78 -22.30 -8.24
N GLN A 157 -18.78 -22.14 -9.10
CA GLN A 157 -17.65 -21.29 -8.73
C GLN A 157 -18.26 -19.89 -8.54
N ILE A 158 -18.76 -19.59 -7.33
CA ILE A 158 -19.34 -18.28 -7.02
C ILE A 158 -18.30 -17.26 -7.47
N ASP A 159 -18.68 -16.27 -8.29
CA ASP A 159 -17.79 -15.19 -8.69
C ASP A 159 -17.55 -14.23 -7.51
N VAL A 160 -16.89 -14.75 -6.48
CA VAL A 160 -16.40 -13.98 -5.34
C VAL A 160 -15.67 -12.72 -5.83
N GLN A 161 -14.97 -12.86 -6.96
CA GLN A 161 -14.30 -11.80 -7.69
C GLN A 161 -15.28 -10.76 -8.23
N ASP A 162 -16.33 -11.13 -8.97
CA ASP A 162 -17.29 -10.15 -9.50
C ASP A 162 -18.14 -9.54 -8.37
N LYS A 163 -18.47 -10.29 -7.32
CA LYS A 163 -19.07 -9.74 -6.10
C LYS A 163 -18.15 -8.73 -5.40
N ALA A 164 -16.85 -8.96 -5.37
CA ALA A 164 -15.88 -8.02 -4.81
C ALA A 164 -15.79 -6.76 -5.68
N MET A 165 -15.74 -6.92 -7.00
CA MET A 165 -15.71 -5.83 -7.97
C MET A 165 -17.01 -5.01 -7.99
N ALA A 166 -18.17 -5.63 -7.82
CA ALA A 166 -19.46 -4.96 -7.69
C ALA A 166 -19.56 -4.10 -6.42
N GLN A 167 -18.70 -4.35 -5.43
CA GLN A 167 -18.59 -3.54 -4.20
C GLN A 167 -17.45 -2.51 -4.27
N LEU A 168 -16.84 -2.32 -5.44
CA LEU A 168 -15.80 -1.31 -5.62
C LEU A 168 -16.45 0.08 -5.59
N PRO A 169 -16.01 1.00 -4.71
CA PRO A 169 -16.50 2.36 -4.70
C PRO A 169 -16.27 3.08 -6.04
N ASP A 170 -17.24 3.90 -6.46
CA ASP A 170 -17.10 4.74 -7.66
C ASP A 170 -16.15 5.93 -7.46
N LYS A 171 -15.94 6.32 -6.20
CA LYS A 171 -15.14 7.46 -5.79
C LYS A 171 -14.02 7.00 -4.87
N VAL A 172 -12.94 7.75 -4.90
CA VAL A 172 -11.80 7.62 -3.98
C VAL A 172 -11.76 8.82 -3.05
N ARG A 173 -11.43 8.58 -1.78
CA ARG A 173 -11.23 9.60 -0.73
C ARG A 173 -9.73 9.74 -0.48
N VAL A 174 -9.16 10.90 -0.79
CA VAL A 174 -7.71 11.14 -0.75
C VAL A 174 -7.40 12.14 0.35
N LEU A 175 -6.60 11.75 1.35
CA LEU A 175 -6.05 12.67 2.34
C LEU A 175 -5.01 13.57 1.68
N ILE A 176 -5.31 14.87 1.55
CA ILE A 176 -4.44 15.87 0.90
C ILE A 176 -3.67 16.74 1.91
N ARG A 177 -4.13 16.78 3.17
CA ARG A 177 -3.44 17.38 4.32
C ARG A 177 -3.74 16.55 5.55
N HIS A 178 -2.73 16.35 6.38
CA HIS A 178 -2.83 15.64 7.65
C HIS A 178 -2.33 16.56 8.76
N ARG A 179 -3.12 16.70 9.84
CA ARG A 179 -2.77 17.50 11.04
C ARG A 179 -2.30 18.93 10.71
N ALA A 180 -2.99 19.61 9.80
CA ALA A 180 -2.70 21.00 9.50
C ALA A 180 -3.15 21.91 10.66
N ASP A 181 -2.29 22.87 11.03
CA ASP A 181 -2.59 23.90 12.03
C ASP A 181 -3.57 24.96 11.48
N LYS A 182 -3.61 25.12 10.15
CA LYS A 182 -4.47 26.06 9.45
C LYS A 182 -4.70 25.60 8.02
N VAL A 183 -5.92 25.83 7.51
CA VAL A 183 -6.28 25.58 6.11
C VAL A 183 -6.93 26.82 5.50
N THR A 184 -6.51 27.20 4.30
CA THR A 184 -7.12 28.32 3.56
C THR A 184 -8.02 27.78 2.46
N LEU A 185 -9.24 28.29 2.37
CA LEU A 185 -10.25 27.83 1.43
C LEU A 185 -10.64 28.92 0.44
N GLY A 186 -10.90 28.52 -0.80
CA GLY A 186 -11.27 29.44 -1.87
C GLY A 186 -10.11 30.33 -2.30
N LYS A 187 -10.44 31.40 -3.03
CA LYS A 187 -9.49 32.39 -3.53
C LYS A 187 -10.07 33.79 -3.36
N ALA A 188 -9.18 34.75 -3.17
CA ALA A 188 -9.54 36.16 -3.03
C ALA A 188 -10.48 36.62 -4.16
N GLY A 189 -11.67 37.09 -3.77
CA GLY A 189 -12.68 37.64 -4.69
C GLY A 189 -13.49 36.60 -5.48
N GLU A 190 -13.27 35.29 -5.28
CA GLU A 190 -14.07 34.24 -5.90
C GLU A 190 -15.26 33.86 -4.99
N PRO A 191 -16.50 33.77 -5.53
CA PRO A 191 -17.65 33.29 -4.79
C PRO A 191 -17.42 31.87 -4.28
N MET A 192 -17.81 31.61 -3.04
CA MET A 192 -17.74 30.29 -2.44
C MET A 192 -18.79 30.11 -1.33
N ALA A 193 -19.09 28.85 -1.01
CA ALA A 193 -19.72 28.51 0.25
C ALA A 193 -18.97 27.40 0.99
N VAL A 194 -19.12 27.40 2.31
CA VAL A 194 -18.73 26.34 3.22
C VAL A 194 -20.02 25.82 3.86
N LEU A 195 -20.27 24.52 3.76
CA LEU A 195 -21.40 23.88 4.43
C LEU A 195 -20.99 23.29 5.78
N ARG A 196 -21.99 23.08 6.63
CA ARG A 196 -21.95 22.27 7.85
C ARG A 196 -23.14 21.32 7.78
N ASP A 197 -22.88 20.02 7.75
CA ASP A 197 -23.92 18.97 7.65
C ASP A 197 -24.94 19.22 6.52
N GLY A 198 -24.45 19.69 5.36
CA GLY A 198 -25.26 20.01 4.18
C GLY A 198 -25.98 21.37 4.22
N SER A 199 -25.88 22.13 5.30
CA SER A 199 -26.44 23.48 5.44
C SER A 199 -25.36 24.55 5.27
N PRO A 200 -25.62 25.70 4.62
CA PRO A 200 -24.61 26.76 4.50
C PRO A 200 -24.18 27.33 5.86
N LEU A 201 -22.88 27.27 6.14
CA LEU A 201 -22.24 27.94 7.27
C LEU A 201 -21.67 29.31 6.86
N PHE A 202 -21.13 29.40 5.65
CA PHE A 202 -20.62 30.63 5.07
C PHE A 202 -20.99 30.66 3.59
N GLU A 203 -21.55 31.77 3.12
CA GLU A 203 -21.71 32.11 1.70
C GLU A 203 -21.14 33.51 1.49
N GLY A 204 -20.20 33.65 0.57
CA GLY A 204 -19.53 34.93 0.35
C GLY A 204 -18.37 34.83 -0.63
N VAL A 205 -17.37 35.68 -0.41
CA VAL A 205 -16.13 35.69 -1.20
C VAL A 205 -14.98 35.13 -0.38
N GLY A 206 -14.14 34.31 -1.00
CA GLY A 206 -12.91 33.82 -0.38
C GLY A 206 -11.83 34.91 -0.23
N PRO A 207 -10.73 34.59 0.48
CA PRO A 207 -10.46 33.31 1.12
C PRO A 207 -11.11 33.20 2.51
N VAL A 208 -11.36 31.96 2.94
CA VAL A 208 -11.82 31.63 4.30
C VAL A 208 -10.72 30.85 5.01
N THR A 209 -10.40 31.23 6.25
CA THR A 209 -9.40 30.52 7.05
C THR A 209 -10.09 29.59 8.04
N VAL A 210 -9.62 28.35 8.09
CA VAL A 210 -10.04 27.33 9.06
C VAL A 210 -8.89 26.99 9.99
N THR A 211 -9.14 26.98 11.29
CA THR A 211 -8.20 26.60 12.34
C THR A 211 -8.84 25.56 13.27
N PRO A 212 -8.06 24.70 13.94
CA PRO A 212 -8.61 23.85 15.00
C PRO A 212 -9.04 24.70 16.21
N GLY A 213 -10.05 24.25 16.96
CA GLY A 213 -10.54 24.85 18.20
C GLY A 213 -11.05 23.78 19.17
N GLU A 214 -11.35 24.17 20.42
CA GLU A 214 -11.69 23.23 21.50
C GLU A 214 -12.97 22.41 21.23
N GLU A 215 -13.97 23.02 20.58
CA GLU A 215 -15.27 22.37 20.28
C GLU A 215 -15.43 21.96 18.80
N GLY A 216 -14.35 22.00 18.02
CA GLY A 216 -14.37 21.67 16.60
C GLY A 216 -13.55 22.62 15.74
N LEU A 217 -13.90 22.73 14.46
CA LEU A 217 -13.18 23.58 13.52
C LEU A 217 -13.70 25.02 13.56
N VAL A 218 -12.80 25.99 13.56
CA VAL A 218 -13.14 27.41 13.62
C VAL A 218 -13.04 28.00 12.21
N VAL A 219 -14.10 28.65 11.74
CA VAL A 219 -14.16 29.31 10.43
C VAL A 219 -14.17 30.83 10.63
N ASN A 220 -13.12 31.54 10.20
CA ASN A 220 -13.01 32.99 10.37
C ASN A 220 -13.30 33.49 11.82
N GLY A 221 -12.88 32.74 12.83
CA GLY A 221 -13.10 33.06 14.25
C GLY A 221 -14.44 32.60 14.83
N VAL A 222 -15.33 32.00 14.03
CA VAL A 222 -16.58 31.39 14.49
C VAL A 222 -16.37 29.90 14.75
N VAL A 223 -16.62 29.46 15.98
CA VAL A 223 -16.58 28.03 16.33
C VAL A 223 -17.65 27.30 15.55
N ALA A 224 -17.24 26.32 14.77
CA ALA A 224 -18.13 25.33 14.20
C ALA A 224 -17.75 23.95 14.75
N GLY A 225 -18.72 23.04 14.82
CA GLY A 225 -18.46 21.65 15.21
C GLY A 225 -17.73 20.91 14.07
N ASN A 226 -18.26 19.74 13.69
CA ASN A 226 -17.81 19.07 12.48
C ASN A 226 -18.12 19.92 11.25
N LEU A 227 -17.18 20.04 10.30
CA LEU A 227 -17.36 20.83 9.08
C LEU A 227 -17.23 19.97 7.83
N THR A 228 -18.35 19.54 7.25
CA THR A 228 -18.31 19.14 5.85
C THR A 228 -18.27 20.36 4.97
N LEU A 229 -17.06 20.82 4.64
CA LEU A 229 -16.94 21.74 3.53
C LEU A 229 -17.53 21.05 2.30
N THR A 230 -18.58 21.65 1.79
CA THR A 230 -19.12 21.33 0.48
C THR A 230 -19.04 22.64 -0.25
N ILE A 231 -18.46 22.63 -1.43
CA ILE A 231 -18.30 23.88 -2.18
C ILE A 231 -19.69 24.38 -2.54
N GLY A 232 -19.96 25.62 -2.17
CA GLY A 232 -21.20 26.29 -2.51
C GLY A 232 -21.51 26.33 -4.00
N PRO A 233 -22.78 26.53 -4.36
CA PRO A 233 -23.18 26.75 -5.75
C PRO A 233 -22.39 27.92 -6.37
N GLY A 234 -21.72 27.69 -7.50
CA GLY A 234 -21.12 28.75 -8.33
C GLY A 234 -19.58 28.78 -8.44
N ALA A 235 -18.84 28.08 -7.60
CA ALA A 235 -17.39 27.91 -7.80
C ALA A 235 -17.11 26.82 -8.86
N LYS A 236 -16.15 27.07 -9.77
CA LYS A 236 -15.77 26.07 -10.80
C LYS A 236 -15.06 24.85 -10.21
N ARG A 237 -14.24 25.04 -9.17
CA ARG A 237 -13.45 24.01 -8.48
C ARG A 237 -13.19 24.42 -7.02
N PRO A 238 -13.24 23.50 -6.02
CA PRO A 238 -12.72 23.76 -4.68
C PRO A 238 -11.27 24.22 -4.74
N ARG A 239 -10.90 25.14 -3.83
CA ARG A 239 -9.51 25.49 -3.58
C ARG A 239 -9.14 25.29 -2.12
N VAL A 240 -8.00 24.66 -1.89
CA VAL A 240 -7.38 24.42 -0.57
C VAL A 240 -5.93 24.87 -0.65
N ASP A 241 -5.52 25.78 0.24
CA ASP A 241 -4.18 26.36 0.30
C ASP A 241 -3.68 26.87 -1.07
N GLY A 242 -4.60 27.47 -1.84
CA GLY A 242 -4.33 27.98 -3.19
C GLY A 242 -4.46 26.95 -4.31
N HIS A 243 -4.48 25.64 -4.00
CA HIS A 243 -4.55 24.57 -4.99
C HIS A 243 -5.98 24.21 -5.37
N ALA A 244 -6.28 24.06 -6.66
CA ALA A 244 -7.58 23.62 -7.13
C ALA A 244 -7.74 22.09 -7.07
N TYR A 245 -8.94 21.63 -6.76
CA TYR A 245 -9.30 20.20 -6.72
C TYR A 245 -10.57 19.94 -7.53
N ARG A 246 -10.79 18.67 -7.90
CA ARG A 246 -12.08 18.20 -8.44
C ARG A 246 -12.94 17.62 -7.33
N GLY A 247 -14.19 17.29 -7.63
CA GLY A 247 -15.10 16.67 -6.68
C GLY A 247 -15.34 17.51 -5.42
N VAL A 248 -15.40 16.84 -4.27
CA VAL A 248 -15.74 17.43 -2.96
C VAL A 248 -14.50 17.43 -2.06
N VAL A 249 -14.33 18.47 -1.25
CA VAL A 249 -13.25 18.55 -0.24
C VAL A 249 -13.89 18.66 1.13
N THR A 250 -13.62 17.71 2.02
CA THR A 250 -14.14 17.65 3.39
C THR A 250 -13.01 17.90 4.39
N LEU A 251 -13.29 18.70 5.43
CA LEU A 251 -12.35 18.97 6.52
C LEU A 251 -12.83 18.25 7.77
N TRP A 252 -11.91 17.61 8.49
CA TRP A 252 -12.20 16.92 9.74
C TRP A 252 -11.32 17.49 10.84
N PRO A 253 -11.86 17.73 12.05
CA PRO A 253 -11.00 17.85 13.22
C PRO A 253 -10.24 16.54 13.40
N ASP A 254 -8.97 16.67 13.78
CA ASP A 254 -8.08 15.57 14.14
C ASP A 254 -7.44 15.87 15.49
N GLU A 255 -6.88 14.85 16.16
CA GLU A 255 -6.31 15.00 17.52
C GLU A 255 -5.36 16.20 17.65
N ASP A 256 -4.57 16.47 16.59
CA ASP A 256 -3.60 17.56 16.53
C ASP A 256 -3.79 18.47 15.29
N GLY A 257 -5.02 18.76 14.87
CA GLY A 257 -5.27 19.78 13.83
C GLY A 257 -6.38 19.44 12.85
N ILE A 258 -6.12 19.69 11.57
CA ILE A 258 -7.11 19.55 10.49
C ILE A 258 -6.65 18.49 9.50
N SER A 259 -7.51 17.50 9.27
CA SER A 259 -7.37 16.55 8.17
C SER A 259 -8.26 16.97 7.00
N VAL A 260 -7.69 17.05 5.79
CA VAL A 260 -8.39 17.49 4.59
C VAL A 260 -8.46 16.34 3.59
N VAL A 261 -9.68 15.96 3.20
CA VAL A 261 -9.95 14.80 2.34
C VAL A 261 -10.63 15.26 1.06
N ASN A 262 -10.07 14.92 -0.10
CA ASN A 262 -10.68 15.14 -1.41
C ASN A 262 -11.37 13.86 -1.91
N THR A 263 -12.69 13.93 -2.15
CA THR A 263 -13.50 12.82 -2.65
C THR A 263 -13.95 13.09 -4.09
N LEU A 264 -13.58 12.20 -5.01
CA LEU A 264 -13.81 12.37 -6.45
C LEU A 264 -13.84 11.02 -7.18
N PRO A 265 -14.40 10.94 -8.41
CA PRO A 265 -14.32 9.73 -9.23
C PRO A 265 -12.86 9.30 -9.45
N VAL A 266 -12.61 7.99 -9.53
CA VAL A 266 -11.24 7.46 -9.70
C VAL A 266 -10.56 8.02 -10.95
N GLU A 267 -11.28 8.14 -12.06
CA GLU A 267 -10.71 8.69 -13.31
C GLU A 267 -10.27 10.15 -13.15
N GLU A 268 -11.06 10.96 -12.44
CA GLU A 268 -10.72 12.36 -12.15
C GLU A 268 -9.54 12.49 -11.18
N TYR A 269 -9.40 11.54 -10.25
CA TYR A 269 -8.22 11.44 -9.39
C TYR A 269 -6.95 11.19 -10.22
N LEU A 270 -7.03 10.30 -11.21
CA LEU A 270 -5.88 9.96 -12.05
C LEU A 270 -5.39 11.13 -12.91
N TYR A 271 -6.24 12.10 -13.25
CA TYR A 271 -5.79 13.33 -13.92
C TYR A 271 -4.79 14.13 -13.08
N GLY A 272 -4.89 14.07 -11.75
CA GLY A 272 -3.95 14.72 -10.83
C GLY A 272 -2.76 13.84 -10.43
N VAL A 273 -2.83 12.52 -10.64
CA VAL A 273 -1.74 11.58 -10.36
C VAL A 273 -0.77 11.50 -11.53
N LEU A 274 -1.28 11.26 -12.74
CA LEU A 274 -0.44 10.95 -13.90
C LEU A 274 0.66 12.00 -14.18
N PRO A 275 0.40 13.32 -14.11
CA PRO A 275 1.41 14.36 -14.34
C PRO A 275 2.49 14.43 -13.26
N LYS A 276 2.25 13.82 -12.08
CA LYS A 276 3.22 13.74 -10.99
C LYS A 276 4.13 12.52 -11.10
N GLU A 277 3.69 11.51 -11.83
CA GLU A 277 4.44 10.26 -12.04
C GLU A 277 5.24 10.25 -13.34
N MET A 278 4.67 10.79 -14.43
CA MET A 278 5.33 10.87 -15.74
C MET A 278 5.22 12.27 -16.34
N SER A 279 6.24 12.68 -17.08
CA SER A 279 6.18 13.94 -17.83
C SER A 279 5.14 13.85 -18.95
N HIS A 280 4.33 14.91 -19.09
CA HIS A 280 3.33 15.05 -20.16
C HIS A 280 3.92 15.00 -21.59
N LEU A 281 5.23 15.12 -21.76
CA LEU A 281 5.93 15.02 -23.05
C LEU A 281 6.34 13.59 -23.40
N TRP A 282 6.02 12.61 -22.56
CA TRP A 282 6.37 11.21 -22.82
C TRP A 282 5.41 10.57 -23.83
N PRO A 283 5.84 9.51 -24.55
CA PRO A 283 5.00 8.85 -25.53
C PRO A 283 3.67 8.38 -24.93
N GLU A 284 2.59 8.54 -25.70
CA GLU A 284 1.22 8.25 -25.27
C GLU A 284 1.05 6.84 -24.68
N GLU A 285 1.67 5.82 -25.29
CA GLU A 285 1.59 4.43 -24.83
C GLU A 285 2.26 4.23 -23.46
N ALA A 286 3.28 5.01 -23.10
CA ALA A 286 3.85 4.98 -21.76
C ALA A 286 2.91 5.64 -20.73
N LEU A 287 2.27 6.75 -21.12
CA LEU A 287 1.28 7.43 -20.28
C LEU A 287 0.04 6.55 -20.05
N LYS A 288 -0.44 5.82 -21.07
CA LYS A 288 -1.52 4.83 -20.95
C LYS A 288 -1.15 3.69 -20.01
N ALA A 289 0.07 3.16 -20.12
CA ALA A 289 0.56 2.12 -19.21
C ALA A 289 0.58 2.62 -17.77
N GLN A 290 1.08 3.84 -17.52
CA GLN A 290 1.07 4.43 -16.18
C GLN A 290 -0.34 4.73 -15.66
N ALA A 291 -1.27 5.16 -16.52
CA ALA A 291 -2.67 5.37 -16.12
C ALA A 291 -3.31 4.06 -15.65
N ILE A 292 -3.12 2.97 -16.39
CA ILE A 292 -3.65 1.64 -16.04
C ILE A 292 -2.98 1.11 -14.77
N ALA A 293 -1.66 1.23 -14.61
CA ALA A 293 -0.97 0.82 -13.38
C ALA A 293 -1.49 1.60 -12.17
N SER A 294 -1.62 2.93 -12.30
CA SER A 294 -2.14 3.80 -11.23
C SER A 294 -3.58 3.46 -10.85
N ARG A 295 -4.43 3.19 -11.86
CA ARG A 295 -5.82 2.75 -11.65
C ARG A 295 -5.89 1.40 -10.93
N SER A 296 -5.06 0.45 -11.33
CA SER A 296 -4.98 -0.89 -10.74
C SER A 296 -4.62 -0.81 -9.26
N TYR A 297 -3.59 -0.02 -8.92
CA TYR A 297 -3.20 0.25 -7.54
C TYR A 297 -4.35 0.89 -6.74
N THR A 298 -5.02 1.90 -7.31
CA THR A 298 -6.17 2.55 -6.66
C THR A 298 -7.32 1.57 -6.39
N TYR A 299 -7.70 0.75 -7.38
CA TYR A 299 -8.76 -0.25 -7.22
C TYR A 299 -8.39 -1.32 -6.20
N HIS A 300 -7.15 -1.81 -6.20
CA HIS A 300 -6.66 -2.73 -5.18
C HIS A 300 -6.81 -2.13 -3.78
N THR A 301 -6.38 -0.89 -3.58
CA THR A 301 -6.47 -0.22 -2.28
C THR A 301 -7.93 0.00 -1.85
N LEU A 302 -8.82 0.40 -2.76
CA LEU A 302 -10.24 0.55 -2.46
C LEU A 302 -10.92 -0.77 -2.07
N LEU A 303 -10.48 -1.91 -2.59
CA LEU A 303 -10.99 -3.22 -2.18
C LEU A 303 -10.48 -3.66 -0.81
N ASN A 304 -9.22 -3.34 -0.50
CA ASN A 304 -8.51 -3.93 0.64
C ASN A 304 -8.34 -2.99 1.84
N ARG A 305 -8.75 -1.72 1.73
CA ARG A 305 -8.62 -0.70 2.79
C ARG A 305 -9.95 -0.05 3.20
N LYS A 306 -11.07 -0.79 3.03
CA LYS A 306 -12.45 -0.30 3.26
C LYS A 306 -12.73 0.20 4.68
N ASP A 307 -11.95 -0.26 5.65
CA ASP A 307 -12.22 -0.01 7.07
C ASP A 307 -11.67 1.33 7.56
N HIS A 308 -10.88 2.05 6.76
CA HIS A 308 -10.39 3.35 7.18
C HIS A 308 -11.54 4.39 7.16
N PRO A 309 -11.86 5.02 8.31
CA PRO A 309 -13.14 5.73 8.47
C PRO A 309 -13.23 7.01 7.63
N ARG A 310 -12.10 7.64 7.30
CA ARG A 310 -12.08 9.01 6.74
C ARG A 310 -11.59 9.09 5.29
N PHE A 311 -10.57 8.31 4.93
CA PHE A 311 -9.95 8.34 3.60
C PHE A 311 -9.46 6.94 3.15
N ASP A 312 -9.25 6.76 1.85
CA ASP A 312 -8.77 5.54 1.24
C ASP A 312 -7.26 5.60 0.95
N LEU A 313 -6.78 6.73 0.43
CA LEU A 313 -5.39 6.98 0.02
C LEU A 313 -4.85 8.27 0.65
N GLU A 314 -3.52 8.40 0.74
CA GLU A 314 -2.86 9.67 1.03
C GLU A 314 -2.15 10.22 -0.22
N ALA A 315 -2.11 11.55 -0.36
CA ALA A 315 -1.38 12.24 -1.43
C ALA A 315 0.14 12.27 -1.15
N SER A 316 0.77 11.10 -0.99
CA SER A 316 2.16 10.95 -0.60
C SER A 316 2.87 9.88 -1.43
N THR A 317 4.20 9.82 -1.31
CA THR A 317 5.01 8.78 -1.97
C THR A 317 4.81 7.39 -1.36
N ALA A 318 4.12 7.27 -0.22
CA ALA A 318 3.73 5.96 0.32
C ALA A 318 2.60 5.32 -0.51
N PHE A 319 1.79 6.15 -1.18
CA PHE A 319 0.77 5.73 -2.13
C PHE A 319 1.13 6.24 -3.53
N GLN A 320 0.48 7.33 -3.94
CA GLN A 320 0.70 7.99 -5.22
C GLN A 320 0.65 9.51 -5.02
N VAL A 321 1.56 10.24 -5.65
CA VAL A 321 1.58 11.69 -5.51
C VAL A 321 0.38 12.27 -6.26
N TYR A 322 -0.48 12.98 -5.54
CA TYR A 322 -1.70 13.58 -6.10
C TYR A 322 -1.58 15.11 -6.14
N GLY A 323 -1.51 15.67 -7.35
CA GLY A 323 -1.30 17.09 -7.59
C GLY A 323 -2.58 17.94 -7.61
N GLY A 324 -3.75 17.34 -7.38
CA GLY A 324 -5.01 18.04 -7.57
C GLY A 324 -5.23 18.46 -9.03
N ALA A 325 -6.17 19.38 -9.21
CA ALA A 325 -6.66 19.79 -10.51
C ALA A 325 -5.73 20.80 -11.22
N ASP A 326 -4.77 21.39 -10.51
CA ASP A 326 -3.75 22.29 -11.07
C ASP A 326 -2.63 21.52 -11.79
N ALA A 327 -2.47 20.21 -11.52
CA ALA A 327 -1.46 19.39 -12.17
C ALA A 327 -1.88 18.88 -13.54
N GLU A 328 -3.18 18.90 -13.85
CA GLU A 328 -3.77 18.32 -15.06
C GLU A 328 -3.19 18.95 -16.33
N THR A 329 -2.84 18.11 -17.31
CA THR A 329 -2.56 18.56 -18.68
C THR A 329 -3.40 17.76 -19.67
N PRO A 330 -3.75 18.30 -20.85
CA PRO A 330 -4.47 17.55 -21.88
C PRO A 330 -3.76 16.24 -22.27
N GLU A 331 -2.43 16.27 -22.38
CA GLU A 331 -1.59 15.13 -22.81
C GLU A 331 -1.55 14.01 -21.77
N THR A 332 -1.80 14.32 -20.50
CA THR A 332 -1.89 13.32 -19.41
C THR A 332 -3.33 12.94 -19.10
N THR A 333 -4.30 13.81 -19.37
CA THR A 333 -5.74 13.52 -19.24
C THR A 333 -6.21 12.55 -20.32
N ALA A 334 -5.81 12.74 -21.59
CA ALA A 334 -6.26 11.89 -22.69
C ALA A 334 -5.88 10.40 -22.55
N PRO A 335 -4.67 10.02 -22.07
CA PRO A 335 -4.33 8.63 -21.75
C PRO A 335 -5.20 8.02 -20.65
N VAL A 336 -5.61 8.80 -19.64
CA VAL A 336 -6.55 8.33 -18.61
C VAL A 336 -7.91 8.04 -19.26
N ASP A 337 -8.44 8.97 -20.06
CA ASP A 337 -9.74 8.83 -20.72
C ASP A 337 -9.79 7.68 -21.73
N THR A 338 -8.77 7.55 -22.56
CA THR A 338 -8.70 6.47 -23.58
C THR A 338 -8.48 5.08 -22.98
N THR A 339 -8.08 5.01 -21.71
CA THR A 339 -7.94 3.76 -20.94
C THR A 339 -8.95 3.68 -19.79
N ASN A 340 -10.03 4.46 -19.84
CA ASN A 340 -11.04 4.55 -18.79
C ASN A 340 -11.47 3.14 -18.33
N GLY A 341 -11.44 2.93 -17.02
CA GLY A 341 -11.88 1.66 -16.44
C GLY A 341 -10.95 0.47 -16.68
N ARG A 342 -9.86 0.60 -17.45
CA ARG A 342 -8.90 -0.50 -17.69
C ARG A 342 -7.92 -0.66 -16.53
N TYR A 343 -7.81 -1.87 -16.01
CA TYR A 343 -6.93 -2.23 -14.89
C TYR A 343 -6.29 -3.62 -15.08
N LEU A 344 -5.20 -3.87 -14.37
CA LEU A 344 -4.52 -5.15 -14.31
C LEU A 344 -5.09 -6.00 -13.18
N ALA A 345 -5.43 -7.23 -13.50
CA ALA A 345 -5.97 -8.20 -12.55
C ALA A 345 -5.11 -9.46 -12.48
N TYR A 346 -5.00 -10.05 -11.30
CA TYR A 346 -4.49 -11.39 -11.06
C TYR A 346 -5.59 -12.19 -10.38
N GLN A 347 -5.94 -13.36 -10.94
CA GLN A 347 -7.09 -14.14 -10.48
C GLN A 347 -8.34 -13.25 -10.32
N GLY A 348 -8.67 -12.47 -11.36
CA GLY A 348 -9.86 -11.60 -11.43
C GLY A 348 -9.87 -10.36 -10.52
N LEU A 349 -8.94 -10.23 -9.57
CA LEU A 349 -8.87 -9.09 -8.66
C LEU A 349 -7.77 -8.10 -9.06
N PRO A 350 -7.99 -6.78 -8.89
CA PRO A 350 -6.96 -5.76 -9.13
C PRO A 350 -5.66 -6.07 -8.38
N ILE A 351 -4.54 -5.89 -9.05
CA ILE A 351 -3.21 -6.09 -8.45
C ILE A 351 -2.71 -4.82 -7.73
N ILE A 352 -1.80 -4.98 -6.77
CA ILE A 352 -0.92 -3.88 -6.35
C ILE A 352 0.13 -3.61 -7.46
N ALA A 353 -0.21 -2.69 -8.38
CA ALA A 353 0.62 -2.40 -9.56
C ALA A 353 1.76 -1.43 -9.21
N CYS A 354 2.78 -1.91 -8.50
CA CYS A 354 3.96 -1.10 -8.17
C CYS A 354 4.68 -0.59 -9.43
N PHE A 355 5.27 0.60 -9.35
CA PHE A 355 6.09 1.18 -10.41
C PHE A 355 7.18 2.08 -9.80
N HIS A 356 8.26 2.32 -10.54
CA HIS A 356 9.41 3.10 -10.08
C HIS A 356 10.11 3.82 -11.25
N ALA A 357 10.97 4.79 -10.95
CA ALA A 357 11.59 5.64 -11.98
C ALA A 357 12.45 4.85 -12.98
N ASN A 358 13.50 4.15 -12.50
CA ASN A 358 14.45 3.43 -13.36
C ASN A 358 14.90 2.12 -12.71
N SER A 359 14.85 1.00 -13.43
CA SER A 359 15.25 -0.29 -12.86
C SER A 359 16.76 -0.54 -12.82
N GLY A 360 17.55 0.20 -13.62
CA GLY A 360 18.99 -0.03 -13.77
C GLY A 360 19.31 -1.24 -14.66
N GLY A 361 18.37 -1.68 -15.51
CA GLY A 361 18.56 -2.79 -16.45
C GLY A 361 17.82 -4.09 -16.08
N MET A 362 17.29 -4.19 -14.87
CA MET A 362 16.50 -5.32 -14.41
C MET A 362 15.62 -4.90 -13.22
N THR A 363 14.34 -5.27 -13.27
CA THR A 363 13.41 -5.08 -12.14
C THR A 363 13.64 -6.14 -11.08
N GLU A 364 13.07 -5.92 -9.90
CA GLU A 364 13.16 -6.80 -8.75
C GLU A 364 11.82 -7.45 -8.43
N SER A 365 11.86 -8.63 -7.81
CA SER A 365 10.69 -9.28 -7.24
C SER A 365 10.19 -8.55 -5.99
N ALA A 366 8.88 -8.57 -5.73
CA ALA A 366 8.33 -8.06 -4.47
C ALA A 366 8.87 -8.82 -3.25
N ASP A 367 9.21 -10.11 -3.41
CA ASP A 367 9.75 -10.95 -2.35
C ASP A 367 11.15 -10.49 -1.92
N ALA A 368 12.03 -10.15 -2.87
CA ALA A 368 13.37 -9.68 -2.54
C ALA A 368 13.39 -8.30 -1.88
N VAL A 369 12.40 -7.43 -2.14
CA VAL A 369 12.33 -6.08 -1.55
C VAL A 369 11.56 -6.06 -0.23
N TRP A 370 10.45 -6.78 -0.16
CA TRP A 370 9.46 -6.68 0.92
C TRP A 370 9.09 -8.04 1.54
N GLY A 371 9.68 -9.15 1.11
CA GLY A 371 9.31 -10.49 1.60
C GLY A 371 7.88 -10.93 1.23
N ALA A 372 7.23 -10.20 0.32
CA ALA A 372 5.90 -10.50 -0.19
C ALA A 372 5.99 -11.27 -1.52
N ALA A 373 5.64 -12.56 -1.50
CA ALA A 373 5.68 -13.40 -2.69
C ALA A 373 4.45 -13.13 -3.57
N LEU A 374 4.59 -12.19 -4.51
CA LEU A 374 3.54 -11.78 -5.44
C LEU A 374 3.79 -12.39 -6.85
N PRO A 375 2.97 -13.32 -7.35
CA PRO A 375 3.20 -14.01 -8.64
C PRO A 375 3.32 -13.10 -9.86
N TYR A 376 2.76 -11.89 -9.76
CA TYR A 376 2.76 -10.88 -10.82
C TYR A 376 3.86 -9.82 -10.69
N LEU A 377 4.54 -9.71 -9.55
CA LEU A 377 5.67 -8.79 -9.33
C LEU A 377 6.98 -9.57 -9.20
N GLN A 378 7.47 -10.03 -10.35
CA GLN A 378 8.71 -10.78 -10.50
C GLN A 378 9.80 -9.92 -11.14
N GLY A 379 11.07 -10.26 -10.88
CA GLY A 379 12.19 -9.59 -11.55
C GLY A 379 12.22 -9.93 -13.04
N VAL A 380 12.27 -8.89 -13.89
CA VAL A 380 12.35 -9.03 -15.35
C VAL A 380 13.51 -8.21 -15.90
N LYS A 381 14.15 -8.73 -16.96
CA LYS A 381 15.18 -7.98 -17.69
C LYS A 381 14.53 -6.76 -18.34
N ASP A 382 15.09 -5.58 -18.07
CA ASP A 382 14.62 -4.29 -18.60
C ASP A 382 15.79 -3.56 -19.25
N SER A 383 16.22 -4.03 -20.42
CA SER A 383 17.26 -3.35 -21.19
C SER A 383 16.87 -1.95 -21.68
N PHE A 384 15.59 -1.58 -21.56
CA PHE A 384 15.06 -0.32 -22.03
C PHE A 384 15.39 0.84 -21.08
N SER A 385 15.64 0.56 -19.80
CA SER A 385 16.02 1.58 -18.81
C SER A 385 17.53 1.76 -18.63
N SER A 386 18.36 0.85 -19.14
CA SER A 386 19.81 0.82 -18.91
C SER A 386 20.59 2.04 -19.40
N LEU A 387 20.01 2.85 -20.31
CA LEU A 387 20.63 4.06 -20.86
C LEU A 387 19.84 5.33 -20.52
N ALA A 388 18.82 5.22 -19.68
CA ALA A 388 18.00 6.36 -19.25
C ALA A 388 18.68 7.14 -18.12
N PRO A 389 18.23 8.38 -17.81
CA PRO A 389 18.69 9.10 -16.63
C PRO A 389 18.62 8.24 -15.36
N ASP A 390 19.59 8.45 -14.47
CA ASP A 390 19.76 7.68 -13.23
C ASP A 390 20.03 6.18 -13.43
N ALA A 391 20.33 5.73 -14.66
CA ALA A 391 20.83 4.38 -14.89
C ALA A 391 22.16 4.13 -14.16
N CYS A 392 23.00 5.16 -14.00
CA CYS A 392 24.16 5.18 -13.10
C CYS A 392 24.14 6.46 -12.26
N TRP A 393 24.56 6.37 -11.01
CA TRP A 393 24.65 7.51 -10.10
C TRP A 393 25.77 7.32 -9.06
N THR A 394 26.24 8.44 -8.53
CA THR A 394 27.17 8.49 -7.40
C THR A 394 26.53 9.30 -6.28
N GLY A 395 26.69 8.83 -5.05
CA GLY A 395 26.26 9.52 -3.84
C GLY A 395 27.35 9.55 -2.79
N GLU A 396 27.32 10.55 -1.91
CA GLU A 396 28.28 10.69 -0.83
C GLU A 396 27.57 11.14 0.45
N ILE A 397 27.99 10.57 1.58
CA ILE A 397 27.54 11.00 2.91
C ILE A 397 28.67 10.82 3.93
N ASP A 398 28.81 11.76 4.85
CA ASP A 398 29.70 11.60 6.00
C ASP A 398 29.04 10.76 7.11
N ALA A 399 29.88 10.19 7.97
CA ALA A 399 29.45 9.32 9.06
C ALA A 399 28.48 10.01 10.04
N ASP A 400 28.63 11.31 10.33
CA ASP A 400 27.79 12.00 11.30
C ASP A 400 26.39 12.26 10.71
N SER A 401 26.32 12.64 9.43
CA SER A 401 25.07 12.73 8.68
C SER A 401 24.35 11.38 8.59
N MET A 402 25.08 10.28 8.41
CA MET A 402 24.49 8.94 8.42
C MET A 402 23.88 8.59 9.79
N VAL A 403 24.56 8.93 10.89
CA VAL A 403 24.02 8.75 12.25
C VAL A 403 22.73 9.55 12.43
N LYS A 404 22.72 10.82 12.00
CA LYS A 404 21.54 11.68 12.11
C LYS A 404 20.33 11.09 11.37
N ARG A 405 20.52 10.65 10.13
CA ARG A 405 19.46 10.02 9.33
C ARG A 405 18.93 8.73 9.95
N LEU A 406 19.83 7.88 10.46
CA LEU A 406 19.44 6.67 11.18
C LEU A 406 18.68 6.99 12.48
N TRP A 407 19.04 8.07 13.18
CA TRP A 407 18.30 8.55 14.36
C TRP A 407 16.88 8.98 14.04
N GLU A 408 16.69 9.70 12.94
CA GLU A 408 15.36 10.11 12.43
C GLU A 408 14.48 8.90 12.09
N LYS A 409 15.09 7.75 11.77
CA LYS A 409 14.41 6.46 11.56
C LYS A 409 14.31 5.60 12.83
N GLY A 410 14.60 6.14 14.01
CA GLY A 410 14.47 5.44 15.30
C GLY A 410 15.68 4.59 15.71
N TYR A 411 16.67 4.39 14.84
CA TYR A 411 17.89 3.65 15.16
C TYR A 411 18.82 4.47 16.05
N ARG A 412 19.67 3.79 16.83
CA ARG A 412 20.65 4.45 17.71
C ARG A 412 22.04 3.83 17.57
N PRO A 413 22.70 3.96 16.39
CA PRO A 413 23.93 3.24 16.07
C PRO A 413 25.17 3.70 16.87
N GLY A 414 25.20 4.93 17.39
CA GLY A 414 26.49 5.51 17.82
C GLY A 414 27.36 5.82 16.60
N GLY A 415 28.68 5.70 16.69
CA GLY A 415 29.58 6.01 15.57
C GLY A 415 29.60 4.91 14.50
N ILE A 416 29.63 5.31 13.22
CA ILE A 416 29.70 4.37 12.08
C ILE A 416 31.15 3.94 11.80
N ILE A 417 31.40 2.63 11.77
CA ILE A 417 32.72 2.03 11.56
C ILE A 417 32.84 1.45 10.14
N SER A 418 31.94 0.58 9.71
CA SER A 418 31.99 0.03 8.35
C SER A 418 30.60 -0.31 7.84
N LEU A 419 30.50 -0.42 6.52
CA LEU A 419 29.32 -0.91 5.83
C LEU A 419 29.72 -2.12 5.00
N GLU A 420 28.93 -3.17 5.11
CA GLU A 420 29.00 -4.37 4.30
C GLU A 420 27.62 -4.64 3.71
N THR A 421 27.60 -5.21 2.50
CA THR A 421 26.38 -5.55 1.78
C THR A 421 26.31 -7.06 1.61
N SER A 422 25.10 -7.62 1.67
CA SER A 422 24.88 -9.03 1.36
C SER A 422 25.22 -9.35 -0.10
N GLU A 423 25.20 -10.63 -0.45
CA GLU A 423 25.16 -11.03 -1.85
C GLU A 423 23.98 -10.32 -2.56
N PRO A 424 24.23 -9.68 -3.72
CA PRO A 424 23.18 -9.03 -4.48
C PRO A 424 22.19 -10.04 -5.07
N SER A 425 20.94 -9.62 -5.20
CA SER A 425 19.93 -10.35 -5.95
C SER A 425 20.30 -10.46 -7.45
N PRO A 426 19.57 -11.25 -8.26
CA PRO A 426 19.77 -11.29 -9.71
C PRO A 426 19.66 -9.91 -10.39
N SER A 427 18.92 -8.95 -9.82
CA SER A 427 18.83 -7.58 -10.34
C SER A 427 20.02 -6.69 -9.95
N GLY A 428 20.92 -7.20 -9.11
CA GLY A 428 22.08 -6.51 -8.56
C GLY A 428 21.76 -5.66 -7.32
N ARG A 429 20.56 -5.80 -6.73
CA ARG A 429 20.17 -5.05 -5.52
C ARG A 429 20.66 -5.76 -4.27
N ASN A 430 21.16 -4.98 -3.31
CA ASN A 430 21.60 -5.48 -2.02
C ASN A 430 20.37 -5.88 -1.20
N GLY A 431 20.27 -7.16 -0.83
CA GLY A 431 19.21 -7.64 0.06
C GLY A 431 19.35 -7.06 1.46
N ARG A 432 20.59 -7.00 1.99
CA ARG A 432 20.89 -6.45 3.31
C ARG A 432 22.10 -5.52 3.30
N VAL A 433 22.07 -4.57 4.22
CA VAL A 433 23.16 -3.66 4.57
C VAL A 433 23.48 -3.85 6.04
N VAL A 434 24.70 -4.26 6.31
CA VAL A 434 25.25 -4.48 7.65
C VAL A 434 26.12 -3.29 8.00
N ILE A 435 25.73 -2.57 9.04
CA ILE A 435 26.43 -1.41 9.54
C ILE A 435 27.13 -1.80 10.84
N SER A 436 28.46 -1.84 10.81
CA SER A 436 29.26 -1.98 12.02
C SER A 436 29.34 -0.62 12.71
N THR A 437 28.93 -0.57 13.96
CA THR A 437 28.80 0.67 14.75
C THR A 437 29.53 0.54 16.08
N SER A 438 29.75 1.67 16.75
CA SER A 438 30.33 1.68 18.10
C SER A 438 29.42 1.07 19.17
N ARG A 439 28.15 0.77 18.83
CA ARG A 439 27.17 0.11 19.73
C ARG A 439 26.84 -1.32 19.29
N GLY A 440 27.60 -1.87 18.35
CA GLY A 440 27.40 -3.22 17.81
C GLY A 440 27.00 -3.20 16.35
N ARG A 441 26.30 -4.25 15.92
CA ARG A 441 25.91 -4.46 14.52
C ARG A 441 24.47 -4.03 14.32
N LEU A 442 24.22 -3.13 13.37
CA LEU A 442 22.90 -2.77 12.90
C LEU A 442 22.69 -3.36 11.51
N GLU A 443 21.59 -4.08 11.32
CA GLU A 443 21.26 -4.72 10.06
C GLU A 443 19.93 -4.20 9.55
N LEU A 444 19.96 -3.73 8.29
CA LEU A 444 18.83 -3.20 7.55
C LEU A 444 18.69 -3.94 6.23
N THR A 445 17.49 -4.03 5.69
CA THR A 445 17.29 -4.36 4.28
C THR A 445 17.91 -3.26 3.40
N GLY A 446 18.25 -3.59 2.15
CA GLY A 446 18.74 -2.58 1.21
C GLY A 446 17.74 -1.44 0.98
N ASN A 447 16.43 -1.74 1.02
CA ASN A 447 15.40 -0.72 0.86
C ASN A 447 15.24 0.17 2.11
N GLU A 448 15.30 -0.39 3.32
CA GLU A 448 15.32 0.40 4.56
C GLU A 448 16.52 1.35 4.59
N PHE A 449 17.72 0.85 4.23
CA PHE A 449 18.92 1.69 4.16
C PHE A 449 18.76 2.82 3.12
N ARG A 450 18.26 2.51 1.92
CA ARG A 450 17.95 3.51 0.89
C ARG A 450 17.01 4.60 1.41
N LEU A 451 15.90 4.20 2.04
CA LEU A 451 14.90 5.12 2.58
C LEU A 451 15.44 5.94 3.76
N ALA A 452 16.34 5.37 4.57
CA ALA A 452 17.02 6.11 5.63
C ALA A 452 17.98 7.15 5.06
N MET A 453 18.75 6.80 4.02
CA MET A 453 19.76 7.69 3.45
C MET A 453 19.20 8.79 2.55
N GLY A 454 17.98 8.61 2.01
CA GLY A 454 17.33 9.59 1.15
C GLY A 454 17.78 9.50 -0.32
N PRO A 455 16.90 9.86 -1.27
CA PRO A 455 17.15 9.71 -2.71
C PRO A 455 18.29 10.58 -3.25
N GLU A 456 18.69 11.63 -2.53
CA GLU A 456 19.82 12.50 -2.85
C GLU A 456 21.19 11.83 -2.60
N VAL A 457 21.24 10.82 -1.72
CA VAL A 457 22.45 10.02 -1.46
C VAL A 457 22.33 8.65 -2.13
N ILE A 458 21.21 7.95 -1.93
CA ILE A 458 20.99 6.58 -2.42
C ILE A 458 19.70 6.54 -3.22
N LYS A 459 19.81 6.42 -4.55
CA LYS A 459 18.64 6.37 -5.44
C LYS A 459 18.00 4.97 -5.50
N SER A 460 18.78 3.91 -5.35
CA SER A 460 18.29 2.51 -5.37
C SER A 460 19.07 1.65 -4.38
N ALA A 461 18.54 0.45 -4.08
CA ALA A 461 19.26 -0.55 -3.28
C ALA A 461 20.38 -1.26 -4.07
N ARG A 462 20.63 -0.88 -5.33
CA ARG A 462 21.72 -1.40 -6.16
C ARG A 462 22.89 -0.43 -6.12
N PHE A 463 23.85 -0.71 -5.24
CA PHE A 463 25.05 0.10 -5.08
C PHE A 463 26.24 -0.72 -4.56
N SER A 464 27.44 -0.24 -4.86
CA SER A 464 28.65 -0.55 -4.11
C SER A 464 28.94 0.60 -3.14
N VAL A 465 29.73 0.34 -2.09
CA VAL A 465 30.13 1.36 -1.11
C VAL A 465 31.64 1.30 -0.88
N THR A 466 32.28 2.47 -0.88
CA THR A 466 33.68 2.65 -0.52
C THR A 466 33.80 3.67 0.59
N ARG A 467 34.47 3.32 1.70
CA ARG A 467 34.76 4.25 2.79
C ARG A 467 36.04 5.04 2.50
N LYS A 468 35.96 6.38 2.52
CA LYS A 468 37.11 7.31 2.48
C LYS A 468 37.16 8.15 3.76
N LYS A 469 37.98 7.74 4.73
CA LYS A 469 38.09 8.38 6.05
C LYS A 469 36.72 8.46 6.76
N ARG A 470 36.13 9.66 6.84
CA ARG A 470 34.81 9.91 7.44
C ARG A 470 33.64 9.86 6.45
N HIS A 471 33.91 9.71 5.15
CA HIS A 471 32.89 9.70 4.10
C HIS A 471 32.67 8.29 3.55
N PHE A 472 31.44 8.04 3.10
CA PHE A 472 31.03 6.84 2.37
C PHE A 472 30.59 7.29 0.98
N ILE A 473 31.25 6.73 -0.04
CA ILE A 473 30.96 6.98 -1.45
C ILE A 473 30.23 5.77 -1.98
N PHE A 474 29.09 6.02 -2.62
CA PHE A 474 28.23 5.03 -3.22
C PHE A 474 28.22 5.18 -4.72
N GLU A 475 28.32 4.07 -5.43
CA GLU A 475 28.15 4.02 -6.88
C GLU A 475 27.07 2.99 -7.18
N GLY A 476 26.02 3.40 -7.89
CA GLY A 476 24.84 2.57 -8.06
C GLY A 476 24.11 2.77 -9.37
N CYS A 477 23.06 1.97 -9.56
CA CYS A 477 22.27 1.96 -10.78
C CYS A 477 20.77 1.94 -10.49
N GLY A 478 20.00 2.64 -11.32
CA GLY A 478 18.55 2.74 -11.20
C GLY A 478 18.08 3.70 -10.10
N TYR A 479 16.78 3.96 -10.06
CA TYR A 479 16.13 4.86 -9.11
C TYR A 479 14.76 4.31 -8.71
N GLY A 480 14.60 4.07 -7.40
CA GLY A 480 13.39 3.56 -6.77
C GLY A 480 13.56 2.15 -6.21
N HIS A 481 12.46 1.57 -5.75
CA HIS A 481 12.46 0.22 -5.15
C HIS A 481 12.76 -0.87 -6.18
N GLY A 482 12.47 -0.64 -7.47
CA GLY A 482 12.83 -1.55 -8.55
C GLY A 482 11.79 -2.59 -8.93
N VAL A 483 10.64 -2.62 -8.25
CA VAL A 483 9.59 -3.63 -8.43
C VAL A 483 8.52 -3.14 -9.41
N GLY A 484 7.98 -4.05 -10.22
CA GLY A 484 6.95 -3.74 -11.20
C GLY A 484 7.46 -2.87 -12.35
N MET A 485 6.65 -1.90 -12.80
CA MET A 485 6.96 -1.14 -14.01
C MET A 485 8.05 -0.10 -13.80
N SER A 486 9.09 -0.15 -14.65
CA SER A 486 10.12 0.89 -14.80
C SER A 486 9.58 1.99 -15.70
N GLN A 487 9.43 3.21 -15.18
CA GLN A 487 8.85 4.34 -15.92
C GLN A 487 9.72 4.72 -17.13
N TRP A 488 11.04 4.83 -16.94
CA TRP A 488 11.98 5.07 -18.05
C TRP A 488 12.02 3.92 -19.05
N GLY A 489 11.90 2.68 -18.58
CA GLY A 489 11.81 1.51 -19.45
C GLY A 489 10.53 1.54 -20.29
N ALA A 490 9.37 1.82 -19.68
CA ALA A 490 8.08 1.99 -20.37
C ALA A 490 8.14 3.11 -21.43
N ARG A 491 8.75 4.26 -21.09
CA ARG A 491 8.99 5.35 -22.05
C ARG A 491 9.78 4.89 -23.27
N LYS A 492 10.89 4.16 -23.05
CA LYS A 492 11.75 3.70 -24.13
C LYS A 492 11.07 2.61 -24.96
N MET A 493 10.31 1.70 -24.34
CA MET A 493 9.48 0.72 -25.05
C MET A 493 8.44 1.43 -25.93
N ALA A 494 7.69 2.39 -25.40
CA ALA A 494 6.73 3.15 -26.18
C ALA A 494 7.39 3.91 -27.34
N ALA A 495 8.54 4.55 -27.12
CA ALA A 495 9.33 5.19 -28.17
C ALA A 495 9.89 4.21 -29.22
N SER A 496 9.95 2.92 -28.90
CA SER A 496 10.32 1.82 -29.81
C SER A 496 9.12 1.16 -30.49
N GLY A 497 7.91 1.71 -30.33
CA GLY A 497 6.69 1.26 -31.01
C GLY A 497 5.89 0.18 -30.27
N PHE A 498 6.26 -0.15 -29.03
CA PHE A 498 5.46 -1.07 -28.21
C PHE A 498 4.21 -0.38 -27.67
N THR A 499 3.08 -1.08 -27.70
CA THR A 499 1.80 -0.63 -27.14
C THR A 499 1.79 -0.75 -25.62
N TYR A 500 0.89 -0.03 -24.95
CA TYR A 500 0.76 -0.06 -23.49
C TYR A 500 0.46 -1.47 -22.96
N ASP A 501 -0.31 -2.29 -23.69
CA ASP A 501 -0.59 -3.67 -23.28
C ASP A 501 0.69 -4.50 -23.26
N THR A 502 1.56 -4.36 -24.26
CA THR A 502 2.84 -5.07 -24.32
C THR A 502 3.78 -4.58 -23.23
N ILE A 503 3.79 -3.27 -22.95
CA ILE A 503 4.55 -2.68 -21.86
C ILE A 503 4.10 -3.28 -20.51
N LEU A 504 2.80 -3.31 -20.24
CA LEU A 504 2.27 -3.81 -18.98
C LEU A 504 2.57 -5.31 -18.78
N HIS A 505 2.33 -6.16 -19.79
CA HIS A 505 2.64 -7.60 -19.69
C HIS A 505 4.15 -7.91 -19.66
N HIS A 506 5.00 -6.98 -20.10
CA HIS A 506 6.43 -7.07 -19.89
C HIS A 506 6.79 -6.99 -18.40
N TYR A 507 6.21 -6.03 -17.67
CA TYR A 507 6.55 -5.76 -16.26
C TYR A 507 5.73 -6.54 -15.24
N TYR A 508 4.46 -6.83 -15.53
CA TYR A 508 3.55 -7.54 -14.65
C TYR A 508 3.26 -8.93 -15.22
N LYS A 509 3.55 -9.99 -14.47
CA LYS A 509 3.45 -11.39 -14.95
C LYS A 509 2.12 -12.02 -14.60
N ASN A 510 1.61 -12.90 -15.45
CA ASN A 510 0.40 -13.68 -15.20
C ASN A 510 -0.86 -12.82 -14.91
N VAL A 511 -0.85 -11.56 -15.36
CA VAL A 511 -1.98 -10.64 -15.21
C VAL A 511 -2.82 -10.63 -16.47
N SER A 512 -4.10 -10.29 -16.30
CA SER A 512 -5.00 -9.95 -17.39
C SER A 512 -5.29 -8.44 -17.38
N LEU A 513 -5.41 -7.85 -18.56
CA LEU A 513 -5.96 -6.51 -18.69
C LEU A 513 -7.50 -6.61 -18.77
N VAL A 514 -8.18 -6.02 -17.79
CA VAL A 514 -9.65 -6.07 -17.64
C VAL A 514 -10.21 -4.65 -17.75
N THR A 515 -11.46 -4.52 -18.19
CA THR A 515 -12.20 -3.24 -18.16
C THR A 515 -13.32 -3.36 -17.15
N ILE A 516 -13.52 -2.32 -16.32
CA ILE A 516 -14.63 -2.29 -15.38
C ILE A 516 -15.95 -2.06 -16.14
N ASP A 517 -16.77 -3.11 -16.26
CA ASP A 517 -18.10 -2.99 -16.85
C ASP A 517 -19.11 -2.57 -15.77
N LYS A 518 -19.26 -1.25 -15.58
CA LYS A 518 -20.35 -0.70 -14.74
C LYS A 518 -21.70 -0.66 -15.44
N GLU A 519 -21.76 -0.99 -16.72
CA GLU A 519 -23.01 -1.05 -17.51
C GLU A 519 -23.70 -2.43 -17.49
N GLY A 520 -23.32 -3.32 -16.56
CA GLY A 520 -23.83 -4.70 -16.45
C GLY A 520 -24.93 -4.95 -15.41
N VAL A 521 -25.68 -3.93 -14.96
CA VAL A 521 -26.99 -4.16 -14.31
C VAL A 521 -28.09 -3.89 -15.35
N ARG A 522 -28.47 -4.95 -16.07
CA ARG A 522 -29.81 -5.10 -16.62
C ARG A 522 -30.35 -6.46 -16.26
#